data_AF-A0A668S161-F1
#
_entry.id   AF-A0A668S161-F1
#
_cell.length_a   1.000
_cell.length_b   1.000
_cell.length_c   1.000
_cell.angle_alpha   90.00
_cell.angle_beta   90.00
_cell.angle_gamma   90.00
#
_symmetry.space_group_name_H-M   'P 1'
#
loop_
_entity.id
_entity.type
_entity.pdbx_description
1 polymer ?
#
loop_
_entity_poly.entity_id
_entity_poly.type
_entity_poly.pdbx_seq_one_letter_code
_entity_poly.pdbx_strand_id
1 'polypeptide(L)'
;MPGPYKETDLTERVEAFLSDLKRGGTGAGPLRGSAETARETTALLRKITAQARWGSAGDLMEIIRKEGRRMTAAQRVLKIIREEYARSRGNSEEADQESLHKLLTSGGLSEENVIEAINELLTELEGTTDNIAMQALEHIHSNEVIMTIGRSRTVEAFLKDAARKRKFHVIVAECAPFCQGHEMATNLSKAGIETTVITDAAIFAVMSRVNKVIIGTQTVLANGASPTPLIVCAPMFKLSPQVRDYSKVRILSKVNVHCPVFDYVLPELITLFISNIGGHAPSYIYRLMSELYHPEDHEL
;
A
#
# COMPACT_ATOMS: atom_id res chain seq x y z
N MET A 1 0.75 3.54 -39.06
CA MET A 1 -0.32 4.09 -38.19
C MET A 1 -0.80 2.98 -37.26
N PRO A 2 -0.68 3.10 -35.93
CA PRO A 2 -1.39 2.21 -35.02
C PRO A 2 -2.86 2.64 -34.99
N GLY A 3 -3.77 1.70 -35.27
CA GLY A 3 -5.19 1.97 -35.49
C GLY A 3 -6.03 2.19 -34.22
N PRO A 4 -7.27 2.70 -34.37
CA PRO A 4 -8.20 3.05 -33.28
C PRO A 4 -8.63 1.86 -32.40
N TYR A 5 -8.37 0.63 -32.82
CA TYR A 5 -8.68 -0.59 -32.05
C TYR A 5 -7.85 -0.76 -30.77
N LYS A 6 -6.68 -0.12 -30.66
CA LYS A 6 -5.82 -0.24 -29.45
C LYS A 6 -6.29 0.63 -28.28
N GLU A 7 -6.77 1.84 -28.57
CA GLU A 7 -7.29 2.76 -27.55
C GLU A 7 -8.61 2.26 -26.95
N THR A 8 -9.43 1.57 -27.74
CA THR A 8 -10.67 0.94 -27.26
C THR A 8 -10.40 -0.24 -26.31
N ASP A 9 -9.42 -1.09 -26.58
CA ASP A 9 -9.03 -2.21 -25.68
C ASP A 9 -8.50 -1.71 -24.32
N LEU A 10 -7.77 -0.59 -24.30
CA LEU A 10 -7.34 0.01 -23.02
C LEU A 10 -8.51 0.53 -22.20
N THR A 11 -9.42 1.25 -22.83
CA THR A 11 -10.58 1.85 -22.14
C THR A 11 -11.47 0.75 -21.56
N GLU A 12 -11.71 -0.31 -22.32
CA GLU A 12 -12.46 -1.49 -21.87
C GLU A 12 -11.79 -2.18 -20.68
N ARG A 13 -10.46 -2.32 -20.69
CA ARG A 13 -9.71 -2.88 -19.55
C ARG A 13 -9.74 -2.00 -18.30
N VAL A 14 -9.66 -0.68 -18.46
CA VAL A 14 -9.82 0.27 -17.35
C VAL A 14 -11.22 0.12 -16.75
N GLU A 15 -12.26 0.03 -17.58
CA GLU A 15 -13.63 -0.15 -17.12
C GLU A 15 -13.87 -1.50 -16.46
N ALA A 16 -13.30 -2.58 -17.00
CA ALA A 16 -13.32 -3.90 -16.37
C ALA A 16 -12.67 -3.85 -14.99
N PHE A 17 -11.48 -3.25 -14.88
CA PHE A 17 -10.77 -3.07 -13.61
C PHE A 17 -11.58 -2.22 -12.60
N LEU A 18 -12.21 -1.14 -13.05
CA LEU A 18 -13.08 -0.32 -12.21
C LEU A 18 -14.34 -1.07 -11.77
N SER A 19 -14.92 -1.90 -12.64
CA SER A 19 -16.07 -2.75 -12.30
C SER A 19 -15.69 -3.79 -11.24
N ASP A 20 -14.49 -4.36 -11.34
CA ASP A 20 -13.95 -5.30 -10.36
C ASP A 20 -13.69 -4.62 -9.02
N LEU A 21 -13.14 -3.41 -9.00
CA LEU A 21 -12.96 -2.63 -7.77
C LEU A 21 -14.30 -2.30 -7.10
N LYS A 22 -15.31 -1.88 -7.87
CA LYS A 22 -16.66 -1.59 -7.36
C LYS A 22 -17.34 -2.84 -6.81
N ARG A 23 -17.20 -3.98 -7.50
CA ARG A 23 -17.75 -5.27 -7.08
C ARG A 23 -17.04 -5.80 -5.82
N GLY A 24 -15.73 -5.60 -5.71
CA GLY A 24 -14.94 -5.93 -4.52
C GLY A 24 -15.40 -5.20 -3.26
N GLY A 25 -15.80 -3.92 -3.37
CA GLY A 25 -16.37 -3.15 -2.25
C GLY A 25 -17.70 -3.68 -1.70
N THR A 26 -18.41 -4.51 -2.46
CA THR A 26 -19.69 -5.13 -2.06
C THR A 26 -19.54 -6.54 -1.48
N GLY A 27 -18.31 -7.04 -1.30
CA GLY A 27 -18.04 -8.37 -0.71
C GLY A 27 -18.35 -9.58 -1.60
N ALA A 28 -18.76 -9.35 -2.86
CA ALA A 28 -19.12 -10.40 -3.83
C ALA A 28 -18.05 -10.64 -4.92
N GLY A 29 -16.93 -9.93 -4.88
CA GLY A 29 -15.79 -10.13 -5.78
C GLY A 29 -14.65 -10.92 -5.13
N PRO A 30 -13.72 -11.48 -5.92
CA PRO A 30 -12.50 -12.06 -5.35
C PRO A 30 -11.79 -11.01 -4.49
N LEU A 31 -11.52 -11.36 -3.23
CA LEU A 31 -10.80 -10.51 -2.27
C LEU A 31 -9.38 -10.28 -2.78
N ARG A 32 -9.21 -9.26 -3.63
CA ARG A 32 -7.89 -8.88 -4.14
C ARG A 32 -7.03 -8.32 -3.02
N GLY A 33 -5.79 -8.77 -2.98
CA GLY A 33 -4.80 -8.21 -2.07
C GLY A 33 -4.55 -6.73 -2.41
N SER A 34 -4.23 -5.93 -1.39
CA SER A 34 -3.80 -4.54 -1.60
C SER A 34 -2.53 -4.46 -2.47
N ALA A 35 -1.59 -5.40 -2.30
CA ALA A 35 -0.41 -5.52 -3.15
C ALA A 35 -0.76 -5.84 -4.62
N GLU A 36 -1.67 -6.79 -4.86
CA GLU A 36 -2.12 -7.15 -6.22
C GLU A 36 -2.81 -5.96 -6.89
N THR A 37 -3.66 -5.25 -6.15
CA THR A 37 -4.35 -4.05 -6.64
C THR A 37 -3.36 -2.95 -7.02
N ALA A 38 -2.33 -2.72 -6.21
CA ALA A 38 -1.28 -1.75 -6.50
C ALA A 38 -0.44 -2.14 -7.74
N ARG A 39 -0.09 -3.43 -7.89
CA ARG A 39 0.62 -3.94 -9.07
C ARG A 39 -0.20 -3.76 -10.33
N GLU A 40 -1.47 -4.14 -10.30
CA GLU A 40 -2.36 -4.01 -11.45
C GLU A 40 -2.60 -2.54 -11.83
N THR A 41 -2.79 -1.66 -10.84
CA THR A 41 -2.93 -0.21 -11.08
C THR A 41 -1.70 0.35 -11.76
N THR A 42 -0.50 0.01 -11.26
CA THR A 42 0.77 0.48 -11.81
C THR A 42 1.02 -0.09 -13.22
N ALA A 43 0.69 -1.37 -13.44
CA ALA A 43 0.77 -2.01 -14.75
C ALA A 43 -0.21 -1.40 -15.77
N LEU A 44 -1.39 -0.96 -15.32
CA LEU A 44 -2.38 -0.27 -16.14
C LEU A 44 -1.90 1.14 -16.49
N LEU A 45 -1.35 1.88 -15.51
CA LEU A 45 -0.73 3.18 -15.75
C LEU A 45 0.43 3.10 -16.75
N ARG A 46 1.28 2.06 -16.66
CA ARG A 46 2.33 1.79 -17.66
C ARG A 46 1.78 1.60 -19.07
N LYS A 47 0.64 0.89 -19.21
CA LYS A 47 0.01 0.68 -20.51
C LYS A 47 -0.58 1.97 -21.06
N ILE A 48 -1.14 2.82 -20.20
CA ILE A 48 -1.67 4.13 -20.57
C ILE A 48 -0.52 5.04 -21.04
N THR A 49 0.58 5.11 -20.30
CA THR A 49 1.75 5.94 -20.69
C THR A 49 2.38 5.47 -22.00
N ALA A 50 2.44 4.17 -22.26
CA ALA A 50 3.00 3.61 -23.49
C ALA A 50 2.12 3.80 -24.73
N GLN A 51 0.82 4.07 -24.57
CA GLN A 51 -0.11 4.27 -25.69
C GLN A 51 -0.53 5.72 -25.88
N ALA A 52 -0.48 6.52 -24.82
CA ALA A 52 -0.77 7.94 -24.89
C ALA A 52 0.29 8.64 -25.73
N ARG A 53 -0.15 9.41 -26.73
CA ARG A 53 0.71 10.34 -27.46
C ARG A 53 0.61 11.71 -26.79
N TRP A 54 1.71 12.21 -26.26
CA TRP A 54 1.75 13.51 -25.60
C TRP A 54 2.92 14.34 -26.15
N GLY A 55 2.68 15.64 -26.37
CA GLY A 55 3.71 16.58 -26.81
C GLY A 55 4.41 17.30 -25.65
N SER A 56 3.77 17.31 -24.48
CA SER A 56 4.25 17.95 -23.25
C SER A 56 3.95 17.06 -22.05
N ALA A 57 4.83 17.10 -21.04
CA ALA A 57 4.59 16.41 -19.77
C ALA A 57 3.34 16.93 -19.04
N GLY A 58 2.95 18.18 -19.30
CA GLY A 58 1.68 18.75 -18.80
C GLY A 58 0.47 17.94 -19.25
N ASP A 59 0.40 17.62 -20.55
CA ASP A 59 -0.70 16.86 -21.15
C ASP A 59 -0.74 15.43 -20.61
N LEU A 60 0.42 14.80 -20.44
CA LEU A 60 0.52 13.48 -19.83
C LEU A 60 0.01 13.48 -18.38
N MET A 61 0.42 14.47 -17.59
CA MET A 61 -0.05 14.62 -16.21
C MET A 61 -1.57 14.83 -16.15
N GLU A 62 -2.16 15.58 -17.08
CA GLU A 62 -3.63 15.73 -17.13
C GLU A 62 -4.35 14.43 -17.48
N ILE A 63 -3.84 13.65 -18.43
CA ILE A 63 -4.40 12.33 -18.79
C ILE A 63 -4.35 11.41 -17.57
N ILE A 64 -3.20 11.34 -16.90
CA ILE A 64 -3.02 10.49 -15.71
C ILE A 64 -3.86 11.01 -14.55
N ARG A 65 -4.03 12.33 -14.36
CA ARG A 65 -4.96 12.85 -13.36
C ARG A 65 -6.40 12.48 -13.69
N LYS A 66 -6.82 12.56 -14.96
CA LYS A 66 -8.18 12.21 -15.37
C LYS A 66 -8.50 10.73 -15.08
N GLU A 67 -7.61 9.82 -15.47
CA GLU A 67 -7.78 8.39 -15.16
C GLU A 67 -7.52 8.10 -13.67
N GLY A 68 -6.62 8.85 -13.05
CA GLY A 68 -6.28 8.81 -11.64
C GLY A 68 -7.44 9.17 -10.73
N ARG A 69 -8.28 10.15 -11.10
CA ARG A 69 -9.53 10.48 -10.39
C ARG A 69 -10.50 9.31 -10.35
N ARG A 70 -10.54 8.50 -11.41
CA ARG A 70 -11.41 7.32 -11.48
C ARG A 70 -10.93 6.19 -10.56
N MET A 71 -9.62 6.10 -10.33
CA MET A 71 -9.00 5.02 -9.53
C MET A 71 -8.56 5.44 -8.12
N THR A 72 -8.45 6.75 -7.83
CA THR A 72 -7.97 7.38 -6.59
C THR A 72 -6.57 6.91 -6.12
N ALA A 73 -5.79 6.23 -6.98
CA ALA A 73 -4.53 5.55 -6.59
C ALA A 73 -3.30 5.96 -7.44
N ALA A 74 -3.42 6.97 -8.32
CA ALA A 74 -2.36 7.33 -9.27
C ALA A 74 -1.33 8.36 -8.73
N GLN A 75 -1.45 8.79 -7.47
CA GLN A 75 -0.68 9.90 -6.89
C GLN A 75 0.83 9.69 -6.92
N ARG A 76 1.32 8.47 -6.63
CA ARG A 76 2.76 8.16 -6.61
C ARG A 76 3.39 8.22 -8.01
N VAL A 77 2.67 7.76 -9.03
CA VAL A 77 3.14 7.76 -10.43
C VAL A 77 3.22 9.20 -10.97
N LEU A 78 2.28 10.07 -10.60
CA LEU A 78 2.34 11.49 -10.98
C LEU A 78 3.59 12.18 -10.43
N LYS A 79 4.00 11.86 -9.20
CA LYS A 79 5.23 12.40 -8.63
C LYS A 79 6.47 11.94 -9.39
N ILE A 80 6.57 10.64 -9.68
CA ILE A 80 7.69 10.08 -10.46
C ILE A 80 7.81 10.81 -11.80
N ILE A 81 6.69 11.04 -12.50
CA ILE A 81 6.68 11.78 -13.77
C ILE A 81 7.15 13.22 -13.57
N ARG A 82 6.73 13.89 -12.49
CA ARG A 82 7.18 15.26 -12.16
C ARG A 82 8.69 15.31 -11.88
N GLU A 83 9.23 14.34 -11.15
CA GLU A 83 10.67 14.25 -10.83
C GLU A 83 11.52 13.96 -12.06
N GLU A 84 11.13 12.98 -12.88
CA GLU A 84 11.83 12.67 -14.14
C GLU A 84 11.79 13.85 -15.12
N TYR A 85 10.65 14.57 -15.18
CA TYR A 85 10.56 15.80 -15.96
C TYR A 85 11.46 16.91 -15.41
N ALA A 86 11.52 17.08 -14.08
CA ALA A 86 12.38 18.07 -13.44
C ALA A 86 13.87 17.74 -13.65
N ARG A 87 14.28 16.47 -13.58
CA ARG A 87 15.65 16.02 -13.89
C ARG A 87 16.01 16.27 -15.36
N SER A 88 15.05 16.09 -16.27
CA SER A 88 15.25 16.34 -17.71
C SER A 88 15.35 17.83 -18.04
N ARG A 89 14.61 18.70 -17.34
CA ARG A 89 14.57 20.15 -17.58
C ARG A 89 15.57 20.95 -16.72
N GLY A 90 15.99 20.40 -15.58
CA GLY A 90 16.80 21.06 -14.56
C GLY A 90 18.22 20.52 -14.50
N ASN A 91 19.08 21.09 -15.34
CA ASN A 91 20.48 21.36 -15.00
C ASN A 91 20.89 22.69 -15.66
N SER A 92 20.21 23.78 -15.31
CA SER A 92 20.49 25.13 -15.84
C SER A 92 20.77 26.19 -14.77
N GLU A 93 20.91 25.83 -13.48
CA GLU A 93 21.22 26.83 -12.43
C GLU A 93 22.27 26.40 -11.38
N GLU A 94 23.05 25.34 -11.60
CA GLU A 94 24.31 25.14 -10.85
C GLU A 94 25.46 24.93 -11.83
N ALA A 95 26.23 26.01 -12.04
CA ALA A 95 27.50 25.98 -12.72
C ALA A 95 28.52 25.24 -11.84
N ASP A 96 29.07 24.13 -12.33
CA ASP A 96 30.53 23.96 -12.48
C ASP A 96 30.90 22.69 -13.30
N GLN A 97 31.54 22.96 -14.46
CA GLN A 97 32.64 22.22 -15.10
C GLN A 97 32.55 20.76 -15.62
N GLU A 98 31.39 20.10 -15.76
CA GLU A 98 31.32 18.77 -16.45
C GLU A 98 30.49 18.74 -17.75
N SER A 99 30.23 19.90 -18.35
CA SER A 99 29.19 20.11 -19.36
C SER A 99 29.70 20.33 -20.79
N LEU A 100 30.38 19.34 -21.38
CA LEU A 100 30.47 19.25 -22.85
C LEU A 100 30.07 17.88 -23.38
N HIS A 101 30.38 16.80 -22.65
CA HIS A 101 29.96 15.45 -23.06
C HIS A 101 28.48 15.15 -22.73
N LYS A 102 27.92 15.78 -21.68
CA LYS A 102 26.49 15.66 -21.30
C LYS A 102 25.53 16.49 -22.15
N LEU A 103 26.02 17.54 -22.81
CA LEU A 103 25.22 18.44 -23.67
C LEU A 103 24.94 17.84 -25.05
N LEU A 104 25.74 16.88 -25.51
CA LEU A 104 25.51 16.17 -26.78
C LEU A 104 24.51 15.00 -26.65
N THR A 105 24.07 14.69 -25.43
CA THR A 105 23.03 13.70 -25.13
C THR A 105 21.72 14.38 -24.66
N SER A 106 21.52 15.67 -24.92
CA SER A 106 20.23 16.32 -24.71
C SER A 106 19.27 15.92 -25.83
N GLY A 107 18.58 14.80 -25.65
CA GLY A 107 17.67 14.21 -26.63
C GLY A 107 16.32 13.83 -26.04
N GLY A 108 15.52 14.83 -25.67
CA GLY A 108 14.08 14.68 -25.43
C GLY A 108 13.67 14.02 -24.10
N LEU A 109 12.43 14.31 -23.69
CA LEU A 109 11.70 13.44 -22.78
C LEU A 109 11.52 12.10 -23.50
N SER A 110 12.31 11.10 -23.15
CA SER A 110 12.06 9.76 -23.66
C SER A 110 10.90 9.17 -22.85
N GLU A 111 9.83 8.80 -23.55
CA GLU A 111 8.78 7.93 -23.01
C GLU A 111 9.39 6.69 -22.32
N GLU A 112 10.57 6.28 -22.78
CA GLU A 112 11.40 5.21 -22.24
C GLU A 112 11.81 5.43 -20.78
N ASN A 113 12.24 6.64 -20.38
CA ASN A 113 12.66 6.90 -18.99
C ASN A 113 11.47 6.79 -18.01
N VAL A 114 10.30 7.29 -18.42
CA VAL A 114 9.07 7.19 -17.60
C VAL A 114 8.64 5.74 -17.47
N ILE A 115 8.73 4.95 -18.55
CA ILE A 115 8.39 3.52 -18.53
C ILE A 115 9.38 2.75 -17.64
N GLU A 116 10.67 3.07 -17.68
CA GLU A 116 11.69 2.49 -16.83
C GLU A 116 11.43 2.77 -15.35
N ALA A 117 11.15 4.03 -14.99
CA ALA A 117 10.82 4.41 -13.61
C ALA A 117 9.54 3.71 -13.09
N ILE A 118 8.54 3.49 -13.95
CA ILE A 118 7.34 2.72 -13.58
C ILE A 118 7.67 1.23 -13.38
N ASN A 119 8.59 0.66 -14.18
CA ASN A 119 9.04 -0.72 -13.99
C ASN A 119 9.88 -0.90 -12.73
N GLU A 120 10.69 0.10 -12.36
CA GLU A 120 11.40 0.13 -11.09
C GLU A 120 10.42 0.10 -9.91
N LEU A 121 9.37 0.95 -9.95
CA LEU A 121 8.31 0.95 -8.96
C LEU A 121 7.60 -0.42 -8.87
N LEU A 122 7.31 -1.07 -10.00
CA LEU A 122 6.70 -2.41 -10.00
C LEU A 122 7.59 -3.43 -9.28
N THR A 123 8.90 -3.39 -9.55
CA THR A 123 9.88 -4.29 -8.92
C THR A 123 9.98 -4.02 -7.42
N GLU A 124 9.96 -2.75 -6.99
CA GLU A 124 9.91 -2.35 -5.58
C GLU A 124 8.66 -2.90 -4.88
N LEU A 125 7.48 -2.77 -5.51
CA LEU A 125 6.21 -3.31 -4.99
C LEU A 125 6.22 -4.83 -4.87
N GLU A 126 6.96 -5.53 -5.72
CA GLU A 126 7.11 -6.98 -5.67
C GLU A 126 7.96 -7.42 -4.47
N GLY A 127 9.12 -6.79 -4.26
CA GLY A 127 10.05 -7.13 -3.18
C GLY A 127 9.65 -6.62 -1.78
N THR A 128 8.62 -5.77 -1.67
CA THR A 128 8.24 -5.13 -0.41
C THR A 128 7.91 -6.11 0.72
N THR A 129 7.25 -7.25 0.41
CA THR A 129 6.86 -8.22 1.45
C THR A 129 8.07 -8.95 2.02
N ASP A 130 9.04 -9.28 1.18
CA ASP A 130 10.25 -10.00 1.57
C ASP A 130 11.18 -9.10 2.38
N ASN A 131 11.32 -7.82 1.97
CA ASN A 131 12.10 -6.83 2.71
C ASN A 131 11.56 -6.63 4.13
N ILE A 132 10.23 -6.56 4.29
CA ILE A 132 9.59 -6.46 5.61
C ILE A 132 9.84 -7.76 6.40
N ALA A 133 9.74 -8.93 5.76
CA ALA A 133 9.95 -10.20 6.44
C ALA A 133 11.38 -10.35 7.00
N MET A 134 12.40 -9.87 6.28
CA MET A 134 13.79 -9.91 6.74
C MET A 134 14.02 -9.10 8.04
N GLN A 135 13.26 -8.02 8.25
CA GLN A 135 13.34 -7.19 9.46
C GLN A 135 12.74 -7.87 10.71
N ALA A 136 12.05 -9.00 10.55
CA ALA A 136 11.35 -9.66 11.66
C ALA A 136 12.26 -10.13 12.79
N LEU A 137 13.50 -10.49 12.46
CA LEU A 137 14.48 -10.99 13.42
C LEU A 137 14.96 -9.93 14.42
N GLU A 138 14.87 -8.65 14.08
CA GLU A 138 15.26 -7.56 14.97
C GLU A 138 14.16 -7.28 16.02
N HIS A 139 12.90 -7.54 15.67
CA HIS A 139 11.76 -7.17 16.51
C HIS A 139 11.22 -8.31 17.39
N ILE A 140 11.31 -9.57 16.94
CA ILE A 140 10.69 -10.72 17.62
C ILE A 140 11.75 -11.52 18.35
N HIS A 141 11.71 -11.57 19.69
CA HIS A 141 12.61 -12.44 20.48
C HIS A 141 11.96 -13.79 20.83
N SER A 142 12.79 -14.73 21.26
CA SER A 142 12.32 -16.05 21.71
C SER A 142 11.45 -15.94 22.97
N ASN A 143 10.44 -16.79 23.08
CA ASN A 143 9.48 -16.86 24.20
C ASN A 143 8.64 -15.58 24.42
N GLU A 144 8.52 -14.74 23.39
CA GLU A 144 7.57 -13.62 23.44
C GLU A 144 6.15 -14.08 23.10
N VAL A 145 5.17 -13.41 23.71
CA VAL A 145 3.76 -13.54 23.36
C VAL A 145 3.38 -12.36 22.48
N ILE A 146 3.13 -12.65 21.20
CA ILE A 146 2.74 -11.68 20.19
C ILE A 146 1.24 -11.75 19.97
N MET A 147 0.58 -10.62 19.82
CA MET A 147 -0.83 -10.56 19.46
C MET A 147 -1.02 -9.95 18.07
N THR A 148 -1.93 -10.54 17.27
CA THR A 148 -2.30 -10.04 15.95
C THR A 148 -3.83 -10.05 15.79
N ILE A 149 -4.36 -9.24 14.88
CA ILE A 149 -5.79 -9.18 14.57
C ILE A 149 -6.06 -9.48 13.10
N GLY A 150 -7.10 -10.28 12.85
CA GLY A 150 -7.58 -10.61 11.51
C GLY A 150 -6.56 -11.35 10.67
N ARG A 151 -6.57 -11.10 9.36
CA ARG A 151 -5.65 -11.72 8.40
C ARG A 151 -4.84 -10.67 7.65
N SER A 152 -3.52 -10.75 7.76
CA SER A 152 -2.61 -9.94 6.95
C SER A 152 -1.49 -10.80 6.38
N ARG A 153 -1.37 -10.82 5.04
CA ARG A 153 -0.32 -11.59 4.33
C ARG A 153 1.09 -11.10 4.70
N THR A 154 1.26 -9.80 4.91
CA THR A 154 2.55 -9.20 5.30
C THR A 154 2.96 -9.64 6.71
N VAL A 155 2.02 -9.63 7.66
CA VAL A 155 2.30 -10.08 9.05
C VAL A 155 2.50 -11.59 9.09
N GLU A 156 1.75 -12.36 8.30
CA GLU A 156 1.93 -13.79 8.18
C GLU A 156 3.34 -14.15 7.67
N ALA A 157 3.83 -13.48 6.62
CA ALA A 157 5.19 -13.65 6.11
C ALA A 157 6.25 -13.24 7.14
N PHE A 158 6.03 -12.11 7.82
CA PHE A 158 6.91 -11.60 8.88
C PHE A 158 7.07 -12.60 10.03
N LEU A 159 5.97 -13.15 10.53
CA LEU A 159 6.00 -14.15 11.61
C LEU A 159 6.62 -15.47 11.15
N LYS A 160 6.32 -15.91 9.92
CA LYS A 160 6.90 -17.14 9.35
C LYS A 160 8.41 -17.05 9.20
N ASP A 161 8.96 -15.89 8.83
CA ASP A 161 10.40 -15.73 8.70
C ASP A 161 11.10 -15.73 10.07
N ALA A 162 10.53 -15.02 11.06
CA ALA A 162 11.03 -15.05 12.44
C ALA A 162 10.99 -16.47 13.05
N ALA A 163 9.96 -17.25 12.74
CA ALA A 163 9.76 -18.60 13.27
C ALA A 163 10.84 -19.61 12.83
N ARG A 164 11.56 -19.33 11.74
CA ARG A 164 12.66 -20.20 11.28
C ARG A 164 13.81 -20.26 12.28
N LYS A 165 14.05 -19.16 13.01
CA LYS A 165 15.18 -19.02 13.94
C LYS A 165 14.76 -19.00 15.40
N ARG A 166 13.53 -18.57 15.71
CA ARG A 166 13.07 -18.34 17.08
C ARG A 166 11.72 -19.02 17.32
N LYS A 167 11.51 -19.50 18.55
CA LYS A 167 10.21 -20.03 19.00
C LYS A 167 9.52 -18.97 19.85
N PHE A 168 8.25 -18.72 19.56
CA PHE A 168 7.42 -17.73 20.24
C PHE A 168 5.94 -18.12 20.12
N HIS A 169 5.10 -17.46 20.90
CA HIS A 169 3.67 -17.73 20.93
C HIS A 169 2.90 -16.59 20.25
N VAL A 170 1.89 -16.91 19.44
CA VAL A 170 1.07 -15.91 18.74
C VAL A 170 -0.40 -16.07 19.11
N ILE A 171 -1.02 -14.98 19.54
CA ILE A 171 -2.44 -14.89 19.83
C ILE A 171 -3.11 -14.15 18.67
N VAL A 172 -4.01 -14.82 17.97
CA VAL A 172 -4.72 -14.29 16.80
C VAL A 172 -6.17 -13.99 17.18
N ALA A 173 -6.56 -12.72 17.14
CA ALA A 173 -7.95 -12.32 17.23
C ALA A 173 -8.66 -12.54 15.88
N GLU A 174 -9.84 -13.16 15.92
CA GLU A 174 -10.53 -13.65 14.71
C GLU A 174 -11.07 -12.55 13.79
N CYS A 175 -11.29 -11.31 14.28
CA CYS A 175 -11.89 -10.20 13.54
C CYS A 175 -13.29 -10.55 13.02
N ALA A 176 -14.25 -10.61 13.93
CA ALA A 176 -15.67 -10.69 13.63
C ALA A 176 -16.11 -9.42 12.87
N PRO A 177 -16.97 -9.52 11.84
CA PRO A 177 -17.90 -10.63 11.58
C PRO A 177 -17.40 -11.70 10.60
N PHE A 178 -16.28 -11.49 9.91
CA PHE A 178 -15.84 -12.39 8.83
C PHE A 178 -14.89 -13.51 9.29
N CYS A 179 -14.43 -13.47 10.55
CA CYS A 179 -13.58 -14.48 11.19
C CYS A 179 -12.33 -14.85 10.36
N GLN A 180 -11.77 -13.89 9.62
CA GLN A 180 -10.64 -14.13 8.71
C GLN A 180 -9.36 -14.57 9.46
N GLY A 181 -9.25 -14.28 10.76
CA GLY A 181 -8.12 -14.69 11.58
C GLY A 181 -7.97 -16.21 11.71
N HIS A 182 -9.03 -17.00 11.49
CA HIS A 182 -8.95 -18.47 11.53
C HIS A 182 -8.05 -19.03 10.43
N GLU A 183 -8.10 -18.44 9.24
CA GLU A 183 -7.24 -18.83 8.12
C GLU A 183 -5.77 -18.49 8.42
N MET A 184 -5.52 -17.31 9.01
CA MET A 184 -4.17 -16.90 9.41
C MET A 184 -3.60 -17.84 10.48
N ALA A 185 -4.39 -18.18 11.51
CA ALA A 185 -3.97 -19.12 12.55
C ALA A 185 -3.66 -20.51 11.97
N THR A 186 -4.49 -21.00 11.04
CA THR A 186 -4.24 -22.26 10.33
C THR A 186 -2.91 -22.23 9.57
N ASN A 187 -2.62 -21.12 8.88
CA ASN A 187 -1.37 -20.97 8.13
C ASN A 187 -0.12 -20.83 9.00
N LEU A 188 -0.24 -20.21 10.17
CA LEU A 188 0.85 -20.09 11.15
C LEU A 188 1.09 -21.42 11.87
N SER A 189 0.02 -22.14 12.22
CA SER A 189 0.12 -23.49 12.82
C SER A 189 0.81 -24.47 11.88
N LYS A 190 0.51 -24.44 10.57
CA LYS A 190 1.22 -25.22 9.54
C LYS A 190 2.72 -24.89 9.47
N ALA A 191 3.11 -23.68 9.83
CA ALA A 191 4.51 -23.25 9.88
C ALA A 191 5.22 -23.62 11.21
N GLY A 192 4.53 -24.30 12.13
CA GLY A 192 5.10 -24.75 13.42
C GLY A 192 5.13 -23.68 14.50
N ILE A 193 4.33 -22.60 14.36
CA ILE A 193 4.20 -21.55 15.37
C ILE A 193 3.07 -21.92 16.33
N GLU A 194 3.32 -21.80 17.64
CA GLU A 194 2.28 -21.97 18.65
C GLU A 194 1.27 -20.83 18.52
N THR A 195 0.07 -21.14 18.06
CA THR A 195 -0.97 -20.16 17.79
C THR A 195 -2.23 -20.43 18.60
N THR A 196 -2.76 -19.39 19.22
CA THR A 196 -4.03 -19.42 19.96
C THR A 196 -5.02 -18.47 19.30
N VAL A 197 -6.19 -18.97 18.92
CA VAL A 197 -7.27 -18.12 18.39
C VAL A 197 -8.12 -17.63 19.54
N ILE A 198 -8.44 -16.33 19.54
CA ILE A 198 -9.33 -15.70 20.50
C ILE A 198 -10.46 -14.94 19.80
N THR A 199 -11.56 -14.74 20.51
CA THR A 199 -12.62 -13.83 20.08
C THR A 199 -12.24 -12.39 20.37
N ASP A 200 -12.79 -11.44 19.60
CA ASP A 200 -12.44 -10.02 19.76
C ASP A 200 -12.84 -9.47 21.15
N ALA A 201 -13.85 -10.05 21.79
CA ALA A 201 -14.25 -9.71 23.15
C ALA A 201 -13.20 -10.08 24.21
N ALA A 202 -12.36 -11.08 23.93
CA ALA A 202 -11.32 -11.56 24.85
C ALA A 202 -10.01 -10.77 24.73
N ILE A 203 -9.89 -9.84 23.78
CA ILE A 203 -8.67 -9.04 23.56
C ILE A 203 -8.22 -8.37 24.86
N PHE A 204 -9.14 -7.68 25.54
CA PHE A 204 -8.82 -6.95 26.78
C PHE A 204 -8.37 -7.87 27.92
N ALA A 205 -8.96 -9.06 28.04
CA ALA A 205 -8.61 -10.02 29.09
C ALA A 205 -7.21 -10.61 28.89
N VAL A 206 -6.83 -10.83 27.63
CA VAL A 206 -5.54 -11.46 27.26
C VAL A 206 -4.41 -10.43 27.18
N MET A 207 -4.74 -9.14 26.99
CA MET A 207 -3.77 -8.06 26.81
C MET A 207 -2.72 -7.95 27.93
N SER A 208 -3.07 -8.33 29.17
CA SER A 208 -2.14 -8.34 30.31
C SER A 208 -0.93 -9.29 30.15
N ARG A 209 -1.03 -10.27 29.25
CA ARG A 209 0.00 -11.29 29.01
C ARG A 209 0.78 -11.07 27.71
N VAL A 210 0.34 -10.14 26.88
CA VAL A 210 0.92 -9.88 25.57
C VAL A 210 2.12 -8.95 25.72
N ASN A 211 3.25 -9.31 25.12
CA ASN A 211 4.45 -8.47 25.12
C ASN A 211 4.44 -7.45 23.99
N LYS A 212 3.97 -7.86 22.80
CA LYS A 212 3.94 -7.04 21.58
C LYS A 212 2.66 -7.27 20.81
N VAL A 213 2.09 -6.20 20.27
CA VAL A 213 1.01 -6.28 19.30
C VAL A 213 1.61 -5.96 17.93
N ILE A 214 1.35 -6.84 16.95
CA ILE A 214 1.76 -6.66 15.56
C ILE A 214 0.52 -6.75 14.69
N ILE A 215 0.28 -5.72 13.91
CA ILE A 215 -0.92 -5.59 13.10
C ILE A 215 -0.58 -5.27 11.65
N GLY A 216 -1.43 -5.75 10.75
CA GLY A 216 -1.51 -5.18 9.42
C GLY A 216 -2.33 -3.90 9.47
N THR A 217 -2.03 -3.00 8.54
CA THR A 217 -2.94 -1.91 8.18
C THR A 217 -3.39 -2.04 6.75
N GLN A 218 -4.55 -1.44 6.45
CA GLN A 218 -5.02 -1.25 5.08
C GLN A 218 -4.51 0.07 4.49
N THR A 219 -4.52 1.15 5.27
CA THR A 219 -4.05 2.47 4.82
C THR A 219 -3.40 3.26 5.94
N VAL A 220 -2.26 3.91 5.69
CA VAL A 220 -1.66 4.85 6.65
C VAL A 220 -1.92 6.27 6.19
N LEU A 221 -2.45 7.11 7.07
CA LEU A 221 -2.86 8.48 6.77
C LEU A 221 -1.74 9.50 7.02
N ALA A 222 -1.91 10.72 6.49
CA ALA A 222 -0.90 11.79 6.58
C ALA A 222 -0.61 12.32 7.98
N ASN A 223 -1.59 12.20 8.88
CA ASN A 223 -1.42 12.47 10.29
C ASN A 223 -0.69 11.34 11.04
N GLY A 224 -0.25 10.28 10.33
CA GLY A 224 0.32 9.07 10.90
C GLY A 224 -0.74 8.14 11.52
N ALA A 225 -2.03 8.49 11.43
CA ALA A 225 -3.10 7.61 11.88
C ALA A 225 -3.19 6.41 10.95
N SER A 226 -3.33 5.23 11.53
CA SER A 226 -3.60 3.99 10.81
C SER A 226 -4.85 3.42 11.41
N PRO A 227 -5.70 2.67 10.71
CA PRO A 227 -6.87 2.00 11.27
C PRO A 227 -6.61 0.93 12.36
N THR A 228 -5.40 0.79 12.93
CA THR A 228 -5.03 -0.25 13.92
C THR A 228 -3.85 0.19 14.87
N PRO A 229 -3.74 -0.26 16.17
CA PRO A 229 -2.68 0.17 17.14
C PRO A 229 -1.50 -0.82 17.34
N LEU A 230 -0.29 -0.27 17.54
CA LEU A 230 1.03 -0.91 17.81
C LEU A 230 1.63 -1.86 16.73
N ILE A 231 2.93 -1.67 16.46
CA ILE A 231 3.74 -2.25 15.37
C ILE A 231 2.92 -2.55 14.10
N VAL A 232 2.82 -1.54 13.25
CA VAL A 232 2.08 -1.65 12.00
C VAL A 232 3.05 -2.11 10.90
N CYS A 233 2.87 -3.33 10.41
CA CYS A 233 3.54 -3.77 9.19
C CYS A 233 2.74 -3.26 7.99
N ALA A 234 3.18 -2.12 7.44
CA ALA A 234 2.54 -1.44 6.32
C ALA A 234 3.54 -1.30 5.16
N PRO A 235 3.32 -1.94 4.00
CA PRO A 235 4.04 -1.56 2.80
C PRO A 235 3.73 -0.11 2.40
N MET A 236 4.71 0.60 1.85
CA MET A 236 4.60 2.06 1.58
C MET A 236 3.46 2.43 0.63
N PHE A 237 3.04 1.53 -0.27
CA PHE A 237 1.92 1.79 -1.18
C PHE A 237 0.55 1.87 -0.49
N LYS A 238 0.46 1.55 0.81
CA LYS A 238 -0.75 1.74 1.61
C LYS A 238 -0.83 3.15 2.22
N LEU A 239 0.19 3.98 2.11
CA LEU A 239 0.10 5.37 2.53
C LEU A 239 -0.92 6.10 1.63
N SER A 240 -1.90 6.79 2.23
CA SER A 240 -2.90 7.57 1.51
C SER A 240 -3.19 8.87 2.26
N PRO A 241 -3.28 10.02 1.57
CA PRO A 241 -3.55 11.30 2.22
C PRO A 241 -5.01 11.50 2.66
N GLN A 242 -5.97 10.65 2.25
CA GLN A 242 -7.40 10.90 2.41
C GLN A 242 -8.05 10.17 3.59
N VAL A 243 -8.84 10.89 4.39
CA VAL A 243 -9.71 10.34 5.45
C VAL A 243 -11.10 10.03 4.84
N ARG A 244 -11.63 8.82 5.03
CA ARG A 244 -12.95 8.40 4.49
C ARG A 244 -13.96 8.06 5.59
N ASP A 245 -15.22 8.42 5.37
CA ASP A 245 -16.37 8.06 6.21
C ASP A 245 -16.95 6.67 5.84
N TYR A 246 -17.40 5.91 6.84
CA TYR A 246 -17.80 4.50 6.70
C TYR A 246 -19.30 4.26 6.41
N SER A 247 -19.59 3.22 5.62
CA SER A 247 -20.91 2.91 5.04
C SER A 247 -21.88 2.15 5.98
N LYS A 248 -23.18 2.42 5.81
CA LYS A 248 -24.31 1.84 6.58
C LYS A 248 -25.02 0.75 5.76
N VAL A 249 -25.46 -0.34 6.40
CA VAL A 249 -26.28 -1.38 5.77
C VAL A 249 -27.67 -1.39 6.42
N ARG A 250 -28.71 -0.96 5.69
CA ARG A 250 -30.09 -0.95 6.21
C ARG A 250 -30.78 -2.28 5.91
N ILE A 251 -31.01 -3.09 6.94
CA ILE A 251 -31.68 -4.40 6.77
C ILE A 251 -33.09 -4.41 7.38
N LEU A 252 -33.48 -3.50 8.29
CA LEU A 252 -34.81 -3.51 8.91
C LEU A 252 -35.39 -2.11 9.20
N SER A 253 -36.72 -1.99 9.16
CA SER A 253 -37.46 -0.73 9.33
C SER A 253 -37.40 -0.11 10.74
N LYS A 254 -36.99 -0.88 11.75
CA LYS A 254 -36.89 -0.44 13.16
C LYS A 254 -35.49 -0.61 13.78
N VAL A 255 -34.54 -1.21 13.07
CA VAL A 255 -33.18 -1.45 13.58
C VAL A 255 -32.17 -0.91 12.59
N ASN A 256 -31.32 -0.01 13.08
CA ASN A 256 -30.21 0.52 12.31
C ASN A 256 -28.96 -0.32 12.59
N VAL A 257 -28.59 -1.18 11.64
CA VAL A 257 -27.42 -2.07 11.76
C VAL A 257 -26.22 -1.38 11.12
N HIS A 258 -25.17 -1.18 11.91
CA HIS A 258 -23.89 -0.66 11.44
C HIS A 258 -22.88 -1.80 11.44
N CYS A 259 -22.21 -2.01 10.31
CA CYS A 259 -21.13 -2.98 10.18
C CYS A 259 -19.89 -2.24 9.63
N PRO A 260 -19.21 -1.42 10.45
CA PRO A 260 -17.94 -0.84 10.05
C PRO A 260 -16.93 -1.97 9.87
N VAL A 261 -16.35 -2.07 8.67
CA VAL A 261 -15.33 -3.09 8.35
C VAL A 261 -13.93 -2.62 8.72
N PHE A 262 -13.73 -1.30 8.79
CA PHE A 262 -12.48 -0.68 9.18
C PHE A 262 -12.72 0.25 10.35
N ASP A 263 -11.75 0.30 11.26
CA ASP A 263 -11.74 1.21 12.40
C ASP A 263 -10.71 2.32 12.15
N TYR A 264 -10.66 3.36 12.96
CA TYR A 264 -9.66 4.42 12.87
C TYR A 264 -8.83 4.44 14.16
N VAL A 265 -7.50 4.31 14.05
CA VAL A 265 -6.61 4.38 15.20
C VAL A 265 -5.74 5.63 15.15
N LEU A 266 -5.72 6.29 16.30
CA LEU A 266 -4.95 7.51 16.51
C LEU A 266 -3.45 7.24 16.40
N PRO A 267 -2.68 8.17 15.82
CA PRO A 267 -1.24 8.03 15.64
C PRO A 267 -0.49 7.86 16.98
N GLU A 268 -1.03 8.43 18.05
CA GLU A 268 -0.48 8.35 19.41
C GLU A 268 -0.45 6.92 19.98
N LEU A 269 -1.31 6.03 19.47
CA LEU A 269 -1.38 4.62 19.89
C LEU A 269 -0.41 3.74 19.08
N ILE A 270 0.29 4.30 18.11
CA ILE A 270 1.21 3.57 17.24
C ILE A 270 2.63 3.86 17.71
N THR A 271 3.39 2.82 18.04
CA THR A 271 4.77 2.97 18.49
C THR A 271 5.76 2.99 17.33
N LEU A 272 5.56 2.11 16.35
CA LEU A 272 6.50 1.89 15.25
C LEU A 272 5.75 1.44 13.99
N PHE A 273 6.17 1.96 12.84
CA PHE A 273 5.80 1.46 11.52
C PHE A 273 6.96 0.65 10.95
N ILE A 274 6.69 -0.55 10.49
CA ILE A 274 7.66 -1.38 9.77
C ILE A 274 7.31 -1.31 8.29
N SER A 275 8.22 -0.70 7.52
CA SER A 275 8.12 -0.52 6.07
C SER A 275 9.23 -1.28 5.34
N ASN A 276 9.23 -1.29 4.01
CA ASN A 276 10.32 -1.87 3.21
C ASN A 276 11.67 -1.17 3.39
N ILE A 277 11.69 0.10 3.79
CA ILE A 277 12.93 0.86 4.01
C ILE A 277 13.47 0.64 5.43
N GLY A 278 12.57 0.32 6.37
CA GLY A 278 12.93 0.11 7.78
C GLY A 278 11.81 0.50 8.74
N GLY A 279 12.18 0.53 10.02
CA GLY A 279 11.34 1.00 11.12
C GLY A 279 11.28 2.53 11.19
N HIS A 280 10.07 3.09 11.22
CA HIS A 280 9.83 4.53 11.33
C HIS A 280 8.89 4.87 12.49
N ALA A 281 9.17 5.98 13.18
CA ALA A 281 8.24 6.55 14.15
C ALA A 281 7.05 7.21 13.42
N PRO A 282 5.86 7.30 14.04
CA PRO A 282 4.70 7.96 13.44
C PRO A 282 4.96 9.41 12.99
N SER A 283 5.79 10.16 13.73
CA SER A 283 6.17 11.53 13.38
C SER A 283 6.96 11.63 12.07
N TYR A 284 7.67 10.57 11.69
CA TYR A 284 8.47 10.52 10.46
C TYR A 284 7.61 10.28 9.22
N ILE A 285 6.36 9.81 9.37
CA ILE A 285 5.45 9.53 8.26
C ILE A 285 5.18 10.78 7.41
N TYR A 286 5.09 11.96 8.02
CA TYR A 286 4.91 13.22 7.28
C TYR A 286 6.05 13.48 6.28
N ARG A 287 7.30 13.20 6.69
CA ARG A 287 8.47 13.34 5.82
C ARG A 287 8.42 12.33 4.68
N LEU A 288 8.11 11.07 4.98
CA LEU A 288 7.92 10.05 3.94
C LEU A 288 6.83 10.45 2.95
N MET A 289 5.75 11.07 3.41
CA MET A 289 4.71 11.55 2.50
C MET A 289 5.17 12.71 1.64
N SER A 290 5.95 13.64 2.18
CA SER A 290 6.58 14.69 1.37
C SER A 290 7.61 14.14 0.38
N GLU A 291 8.23 12.99 0.66
CA GLU A 291 9.17 12.29 -0.22
C GLU A 291 8.45 11.42 -1.27
N LEU A 292 7.25 10.91 -0.99
CA LEU A 292 6.51 10.02 -1.91
C LEU A 292 5.41 10.70 -2.73
N TYR A 293 4.84 11.79 -2.21
CA TYR A 293 3.73 12.51 -2.82
C TYR A 293 4.09 13.97 -3.03
N HIS A 294 3.45 14.59 -4.01
CA HIS A 294 3.57 16.02 -4.24
C HIS A 294 2.32 16.71 -3.67
N PRO A 295 2.45 17.87 -3.00
CA PRO A 295 1.33 18.53 -2.33
C PRO A 295 0.17 18.87 -3.28
N GLU A 296 0.46 19.20 -4.54
CA GLU A 296 -0.55 19.48 -5.57
C GLU A 296 -1.44 18.28 -5.93
N ASP A 297 -0.98 17.06 -5.67
CA ASP A 297 -1.72 15.85 -6.05
C ASP A 297 -2.47 15.24 -4.84
N HIS A 298 -2.56 15.94 -3.71
CA HIS A 298 -3.35 15.50 -2.55
C HIS A 298 -4.87 15.52 -2.83
N GLU A 299 -5.33 16.45 -3.66
CA GLU A 299 -6.72 16.58 -4.10
C GLU A 299 -6.91 15.96 -5.50
N LEU A 300 -7.05 14.63 -5.52
CA LEU A 300 -7.47 13.85 -6.69
C LEU A 300 -8.87 13.26 -6.45
#